data_AF-A0A963YYP3-F1
#
_entry.id   AF-A0A963YYP3-F1
#
_cell.length_a   1.000
_cell.length_b   1.000
_cell.length_c   1.000
_cell.angle_alpha   90.00
_cell.angle_beta   90.00
_cell.angle_gamma   90.00
#
_symmetry.space_group_name_H-M   'P 1'
#
loop_
_entity.id
_entity.type
_entity.pdbx_description
1 polymer ?
#
loop_
_entity_poly.entity_id
_entity_poly.type
_entity_poly.pdbx_seq_one_letter_code
_entity_poly.pdbx_strand_id
1 'polypeptide(L)'
;MRERGESQTEWERVRAKTEEQLARDIASDPDWADIPRDWMKDAIAVMPGPKQLLSLRLDQDVVQWFRDQGPGYQTRINAVLRAFVQDQTKRRA
;
A
#
# COMPACT_ATOMS: atom_id res chain seq x y z
N MET A 1 10.74 12.24 -5.64
CA MET A 1 9.82 13.33 -5.19
C MET A 1 10.41 14.69 -5.56
N ARG A 2 9.62 15.67 -5.99
CA ARG A 2 10.08 17.08 -5.98
C ARG A 2 10.09 17.61 -4.53
N GLU A 3 10.78 18.71 -4.27
CA GLU A 3 11.09 19.23 -2.92
C GLU A 3 9.88 19.41 -1.98
N ARG A 4 8.66 19.55 -2.50
CA ARG A 4 7.43 19.75 -1.70
C ARG A 4 6.47 18.54 -1.67
N GLY A 5 6.93 17.35 -2.03
CA GLY A 5 6.08 16.14 -2.06
C GLY A 5 5.17 16.03 -3.29
N GLU A 6 5.38 16.89 -4.29
CA GLU A 6 4.67 16.85 -5.56
C GLU A 6 5.08 15.61 -6.39
N SER A 7 4.13 15.06 -7.13
CA SER A 7 4.36 13.92 -8.02
C SER A 7 5.42 14.27 -9.07
N GLN A 8 6.37 13.36 -9.30
CA GLN A 8 7.34 13.46 -10.40
C GLN A 8 6.76 13.03 -11.75
N THR A 9 5.49 12.63 -11.78
CA THR A 9 4.85 12.12 -13.00
C THR A 9 4.51 13.27 -13.95
N GLU A 10 4.95 13.17 -15.20
CA GLU A 10 4.54 14.07 -16.29
C GLU A 10 3.13 13.73 -16.77
N TRP A 11 2.13 14.23 -16.06
CA TRP A 11 0.73 13.87 -16.29
C TRP A 11 0.19 14.27 -17.67
N GLU A 12 0.71 15.32 -18.30
CA GLU A 12 0.30 15.71 -19.66
C GLU A 12 0.73 14.67 -20.70
N ARG A 13 1.97 14.16 -20.60
CA ARG A 13 2.47 13.07 -21.45
C ARG A 13 1.63 11.81 -21.28
N VAL A 14 1.28 11.47 -20.04
CA VAL A 14 0.44 10.30 -19.74
C VAL A 14 -0.96 10.45 -20.35
N ARG A 15 -1.59 11.62 -20.21
CA ARG A 15 -2.94 11.88 -20.75
C ARG A 15 -2.99 11.91 -22.28
N ALA A 16 -1.91 12.31 -22.94
CA ALA A 16 -1.84 12.40 -24.40
C ALA A 16 -1.56 11.05 -25.10
N LYS A 17 -1.32 9.98 -24.34
CA LYS A 17 -0.89 8.68 -24.85
C LYS A 17 -2.07 7.91 -25.45
N THR A 18 -1.90 7.36 -26.65
CA THR A 18 -2.94 6.55 -27.31
C THR A 18 -3.00 5.13 -26.74
N GLU A 19 -4.10 4.42 -26.97
CA GLU A 19 -4.24 3.02 -26.53
C GLU A 19 -3.21 2.10 -27.20
N GLU A 20 -2.87 2.31 -28.46
CA GLU A 20 -1.88 1.52 -29.19
C GLU A 20 -0.45 1.76 -28.65
N GLN A 21 -0.17 3.00 -28.26
CA GLN A 21 1.08 3.33 -27.58
C GLN A 21 1.11 2.74 -26.18
N LEU A 22 -0.01 2.73 -25.44
CA LEU A 22 -0.10 2.12 -24.12
C LEU A 22 0.12 0.60 -24.19
N ALA A 23 -0.54 -0.08 -25.11
CA ALA A 23 -0.43 -1.52 -25.29
C ALA A 23 1.00 -1.95 -25.66
N ARG A 24 1.69 -1.19 -26.52
CA ARG A 24 3.10 -1.44 -26.85
C ARG A 24 4.01 -1.30 -25.64
N ASP A 25 3.86 -0.23 -24.87
CA ASP A 25 4.69 -0.01 -23.68
C ASP A 25 4.51 -1.14 -22.67
N ILE A 26 3.27 -1.54 -22.37
CA ILE A 26 2.97 -2.67 -21.47
C ILE A 26 3.61 -3.96 -21.98
N ALA A 27 3.50 -4.24 -23.27
CA ALA A 27 4.05 -5.46 -23.86
C ALA A 27 5.59 -5.49 -23.85
N SER A 28 6.23 -4.32 -23.87
CA SER A 28 7.69 -4.18 -23.85
C SER A 28 8.27 -3.98 -22.45
N ASP A 29 7.44 -3.88 -21.41
CA ASP A 29 7.86 -3.59 -20.04
C ASP A 29 8.53 -4.84 -19.42
N PRO A 30 9.84 -4.79 -19.10
CA PRO A 30 10.52 -5.89 -18.44
C PRO A 30 9.93 -6.24 -17.08
N ASP A 31 9.39 -5.26 -16.35
CA ASP A 31 8.80 -5.47 -15.02
C ASP A 31 7.48 -6.25 -15.12
N TRP A 32 6.86 -6.29 -16.30
CA TRP A 32 5.64 -7.04 -16.55
C TRP A 32 5.88 -8.48 -17.02
N ALA A 33 7.10 -8.82 -17.44
CA ALA A 33 7.42 -10.10 -18.08
C ALA A 33 7.20 -11.32 -17.14
N ASP A 34 7.50 -11.15 -15.84
CA ASP A 34 7.50 -12.23 -14.85
C ASP A 34 6.26 -12.23 -13.92
N ILE A 35 5.30 -11.33 -14.15
CA ILE A 35 4.09 -11.22 -13.33
C ILE A 35 3.09 -12.34 -13.72
N PRO A 36 2.67 -13.23 -12.80
CA PRO A 36 1.70 -14.28 -13.09
C PRO A 36 0.36 -13.70 -13.57
N ARG A 37 -0.29 -14.32 -14.57
CA ARG A 37 -1.58 -13.83 -15.12
C ARG A 37 -2.69 -13.72 -14.08
N ASP A 38 -2.62 -14.51 -13.02
CA ASP A 38 -3.60 -14.60 -11.93
C ASP A 38 -3.15 -13.85 -10.66
N TRP A 39 -2.12 -12.99 -10.76
CA TRP A 39 -1.60 -12.22 -9.61
C TRP A 39 -2.68 -11.44 -8.84
N MET A 40 -3.77 -11.06 -9.51
CA MET A 40 -4.86 -10.28 -8.93
C MET A 40 -5.89 -11.13 -8.15
N LYS A 41 -5.88 -12.46 -8.31
CA LYS A 41 -6.91 -13.36 -7.77
C LYS A 41 -7.08 -13.22 -6.25
N ASP A 42 -5.95 -13.11 -5.54
CA ASP A 42 -5.91 -12.98 -4.08
C ASP A 42 -5.42 -11.58 -3.64
N ALA A 43 -5.29 -10.65 -4.59
CA ALA A 43 -4.82 -9.31 -4.30
C ALA A 43 -5.88 -8.52 -3.52
N ILE A 44 -5.52 -8.04 -2.34
CA ILE A 44 -6.35 -7.15 -1.54
C ILE A 44 -5.98 -5.71 -1.90
N ALA A 45 -6.90 -4.99 -2.54
CA ALA A 45 -6.73 -3.57 -2.78
C ALA A 45 -6.66 -2.80 -1.45
N VAL A 46 -5.47 -2.33 -1.08
CA VAL A 46 -5.27 -1.50 0.11
C VAL A 46 -5.35 -0.03 -0.29
N MET A 47 -6.56 0.52 -0.29
CA MET A 47 -6.72 1.97 -0.41
C MET A 47 -6.44 2.61 0.96
N PRO A 48 -5.44 3.51 1.08
CA PRO A 48 -5.17 4.19 2.33
C PRO A 48 -6.33 5.14 2.65
N GLY A 49 -7.20 4.73 3.57
CA GLY A 49 -8.22 5.60 4.15
C GLY A 49 -7.61 6.63 5.10
N PRO A 50 -8.38 7.68 5.45
CA PRO A 50 -7.94 8.67 6.43
C PRO A 50 -7.60 8.00 7.76
N LYS A 51 -6.49 8.41 8.37
CA LYS A 51 -6.07 7.97 9.71
C LYS A 51 -6.52 9.00 10.72
N GLN A 52 -7.05 8.54 11.85
CA GLN A 52 -7.35 9.41 12.98
C GLN A 52 -6.12 9.47 13.89
N LEU A 53 -5.69 10.67 14.25
CA LEU A 53 -4.64 10.87 15.25
C LEU A 53 -5.26 10.74 16.63
N LEU A 54 -4.86 9.73 17.39
CA LEU A 54 -5.32 9.50 18.75
C LEU A 54 -4.15 9.29 19.71
N SER A 55 -4.32 9.74 20.95
CA SER A 55 -3.37 9.43 22.02
C SER A 55 -3.74 8.08 22.61
N LEU A 56 -2.97 7.03 22.27
CA LEU A 56 -3.13 5.67 22.76
C LEU A 56 -1.99 5.30 23.70
N ARG A 57 -2.30 4.64 24.81
CA ARG A 57 -1.30 4.00 25.66
C ARG A 57 -1.20 2.52 25.28
N LEU A 58 0.03 2.07 25.06
CA LEU A 58 0.39 0.68 24.80
C LEU A 58 1.45 0.27 25.81
N ASP A 59 1.51 -1.03 26.12
CA ASP A 59 2.54 -1.56 27.00
C ASP A 59 3.94 -1.34 26.42
N GLN A 60 4.90 -1.11 27.31
CA GLN A 60 6.26 -0.72 26.92
C GLN A 60 6.96 -1.79 26.08
N ASP A 61 6.80 -3.05 26.46
CA ASP A 61 7.36 -4.22 25.77
C ASP A 61 6.80 -4.37 24.36
N VAL A 62 5.49 -4.17 24.17
CA VAL A 62 4.85 -4.16 22.85
C VAL A 62 5.45 -3.06 21.98
N VAL A 63 5.55 -1.85 22.50
CA VAL A 63 6.13 -0.73 21.73
C VAL A 63 7.58 -1.00 21.38
N GLN A 64 8.37 -1.55 22.30
CA GLN A 64 9.77 -1.85 22.07
C GLN A 64 9.94 -2.92 20.98
N TRP A 65 9.17 -4.00 21.06
CA TRP A 65 9.19 -5.07 20.06
C TRP A 65 8.97 -4.54 18.63
N PHE A 66 7.99 -3.66 18.43
CA PHE A 66 7.73 -3.08 17.10
C PHE A 66 8.81 -2.10 16.64
N ARG A 67 9.46 -1.38 17.57
CA ARG A 67 10.57 -0.47 17.29
C ARG A 67 11.83 -1.20 16.86
N ASP A 68 12.09 -2.36 17.45
CA ASP A 68 13.26 -3.19 17.12
C ASP A 68 13.20 -3.72 15.67
N GLN A 69 11.99 -3.78 15.09
CA GLN A 69 11.76 -4.09 13.67
C GLN A 69 12.08 -2.92 12.71
N GLY A 70 12.60 -1.80 13.22
CA GLY A 70 13.06 -0.65 12.42
C GLY A 70 12.01 0.43 12.14
N PRO A 71 12.24 1.30 11.14
CA PRO A 71 11.30 2.37 10.77
C PRO A 71 9.90 1.83 10.41
N GLY A 72 8.87 2.64 10.63
CA GLY A 72 7.48 2.26 10.31
C GLY A 72 6.76 1.43 11.40
N TYR A 73 7.30 1.37 12.62
CA TYR A 73 6.71 0.61 13.74
C TYR A 73 5.24 0.94 13.99
N GLN A 74 4.83 2.21 13.91
CA GLN A 74 3.43 2.63 14.07
C GLN A 74 2.53 2.07 12.96
N THR A 75 3.03 2.01 11.72
CA THR A 75 2.31 1.41 10.60
C THR A 75 2.09 -0.07 10.82
N ARG A 76 3.09 -0.78 11.35
CA ARG A 76 2.97 -2.21 11.71
C ARG A 76 1.97 -2.43 12.85
N ILE A 77 2.00 -1.61 13.90
CA ILE A 77 1.00 -1.65 14.98
C ILE A 77 -0.41 -1.52 14.39
N ASN A 78 -0.64 -0.52 13.54
CA ASN A 78 -1.94 -0.30 12.92
C ASN A 78 -2.38 -1.47 12.01
N ALA A 79 -1.43 -2.12 11.30
CA ALA A 79 -1.73 -3.28 10.47
C ALA A 79 -2.21 -4.48 11.31
N VAL A 80 -1.57 -4.74 12.46
CA VAL A 80 -1.98 -5.81 13.39
C VAL A 80 -3.38 -5.53 13.95
N LEU A 81 -3.64 -4.30 14.42
CA LEU A 81 -4.96 -3.92 14.92
C LEU A 81 -6.04 -4.08 13.85
N ARG A 82 -5.76 -3.70 12.60
CA ARG A 82 -6.68 -3.88 11.47
C ARG A 82 -6.99 -5.36 11.21
N ALA A 83 -5.96 -6.22 11.19
CA ALA A 83 -6.13 -7.65 10.97
C ALA A 83 -7.03 -8.27 12.06
N PHE A 84 -6.81 -7.88 13.33
CA PHE A 84 -7.66 -8.31 14.44
C PHE A 84 -9.12 -7.88 14.24
N VAL A 85 -9.38 -6.60 13.91
CA VAL A 85 -10.75 -6.10 13.68
C VAL A 85 -11.43 -6.85 12.53
N GLN A 86 -10.72 -7.15 11.44
CA GLN A 86 -11.25 -7.91 10.31
C GLN A 86 -11.65 -9.34 10.71
N ASP A 87 -10.78 -10.05 11.44
CA ASP A 87 -11.07 -11.39 11.96
C ASP A 87 -12.31 -11.38 12.87
N GLN A 88 -12.39 -10.42 13.81
CA GLN A 88 -13.54 -10.27 14.69
C GLN A 88 -14.84 -9.95 13.93
N THR A 89 -14.75 -9.16 12.86
CA THR A 89 -15.92 -8.81 12.03
C THR A 89 -16.43 -10.04 11.27
N LYS A 90 -15.52 -10.84 10.70
CA LYS A 90 -15.87 -12.10 10.01
C LYS A 90 -16.56 -13.11 10.93
N ARG A 91 -16.15 -13.21 12.21
CA ARG A 91 -16.75 -14.14 13.18
C ARG A 91 -18.15 -13.74 13.65
N ARG A 92 -18.52 -12.46 13.49
CA ARG A 92 -19.81 -11.92 13.90
C ARG A 92 -20.86 -11.95 12.77
N ALA A 93 -20.42 -12.14 11.53
CA ALA A 93 -21.27 -12.29 10.36
C ALA A 93 -21.69 -13.76 10.19
#